data_AF-A0A351MR67-F1
#
_entry.id   AF-A0A351MR67-F1
#
_cell.length_a   1.000
_cell.length_b   1.000
_cell.length_c   1.000
_cell.angle_alpha   90.00
_cell.angle_beta   90.00
_cell.angle_gamma   90.00
#
_symmetry.space_group_name_H-M   'P 1'
#
loop_
_entity.id
_entity.type
_entity.pdbx_description
1 polymer ?
#
loop_
_entity_poly.entity_id
_entity_poly.type
_entity_poly.pdbx_seq_one_letter_code
_entity_poly.pdbx_strand_id
1 'polypeptide(L)' 'VKIDGVSHEFQPIDGVVEDVTEIVLNLKKVLLRHEKREDFRAVIDVNKAGPVKASDIQLPAGLTL' A
#
# COMPACT_ATOMS: atom_id res chain seq x y z
N VAL A 1 -7.57 -2.58 -2.75
CA VAL A 1 -6.53 -1.52 -2.85
C VAL A 1 -7.10 -0.44 -3.75
N LYS A 2 -7.01 0.83 -3.36
CA LYS A 2 -7.43 1.97 -4.17
C LYS A 2 -6.22 2.89 -4.30
N ILE A 3 -5.91 3.32 -5.52
CA ILE A 3 -4.79 4.21 -5.83
C ILE A 3 -5.37 5.45 -6.52
N ASP A 4 -4.98 6.63 -6.06
CA ASP A 4 -5.46 7.87 -6.66
C ASP A 4 -4.86 8.07 -8.06
N GLY A 5 -5.69 8.52 -9.00
CA GLY A 5 -5.28 8.74 -10.40
C GLY A 5 -5.18 7.48 -11.27
N VAL A 6 -5.45 6.29 -10.72
CA VAL A 6 -5.44 5.02 -11.46
C VAL A 6 -6.87 4.53 -11.71
N SER A 7 -7.20 4.33 -12.99
CA SER A 7 -8.53 3.84 -13.40
C SER A 7 -8.59 2.32 -13.54
N HIS A 8 -7.46 1.66 -13.83
CA HIS A 8 -7.38 0.21 -14.00
C HIS A 8 -5.99 -0.33 -13.62
N GLU A 9 -5.91 -1.63 -13.37
CA GLU A 9 -4.74 -2.34 -12.82
C GLU A 9 -3.52 -2.44 -13.76
N PHE A 10 -3.66 -1.98 -15.00
CA PHE A 10 -2.63 -2.01 -16.05
C PHE A 10 -2.12 -0.61 -16.42
N GLN A 11 -2.53 0.41 -15.67
CA GLN A 11 -2.14 1.78 -15.93
C GLN A 11 -0.78 2.07 -15.27
N PRO A 12 0.19 2.65 -15.99
CA PRO A 12 1.40 3.17 -15.36
C PRO A 12 1.08 4.39 -14.48
N ILE A 13 1.86 4.58 -13.42
CA ILE A 13 1.77 5.75 -12.53
C ILE A 13 2.99 6.64 -12.80
N ASP A 14 2.75 7.93 -13.08
CA ASP A 14 3.84 8.87 -13.35
C ASP A 14 4.77 9.00 -12.15
N GLY A 15 6.08 8.89 -12.40
CA GLY A 15 7.11 8.94 -11.35
C GLY A 15 7.27 7.65 -10.53
N VAL A 16 6.54 6.57 -10.83
CA VAL A 16 6.68 5.27 -10.18
C VAL A 16 7.27 4.26 -11.16
N VAL A 17 8.25 3.50 -10.68
CA VAL A 17 8.94 2.48 -11.50
C VAL A 17 8.08 1.22 -11.65
N GLU A 18 7.34 0.86 -10.59
CA GLU A 18 6.44 -0.29 -10.54
C GLU A 18 5.08 0.03 -11.17
N ASP A 19 4.47 -0.96 -11.82
CA ASP A 19 3.08 -0.85 -12.25
C ASP A 19 2.10 -1.17 -11.10
N VAL A 20 0.81 -0.90 -11.33
CA VAL A 20 -0.24 -1.13 -10.32
C VAL A 20 -0.34 -2.59 -9.92
N THR A 21 -0.12 -3.51 -10.86
CA THR A 21 -0.18 -4.96 -10.60
C THR A 21 0.97 -5.38 -9.69
N GLU A 22 2.20 -4.91 -9.94
CA GLU A 22 3.37 -5.13 -9.09
C GLU A 22 3.16 -4.60 -7.67
N ILE A 23 2.62 -3.38 -7.54
CA ILE A 23 2.27 -2.79 -6.24
C ILE A 23 1.28 -3.70 -5.49
N VAL A 24 0.21 -4.15 -6.14
CA VAL A 24 -0.78 -5.05 -5.53
C VAL A 24 -0.15 -6.39 -5.13
N LEU A 25 0.73 -6.96 -5.96
CA LEU A 25 1.45 -8.20 -5.66
C LEU A 25 2.42 -8.03 -4.48
N ASN A 26 3.07 -6.88 -4.35
CA ASN A 26 3.96 -6.57 -3.23
C ASN A 26 3.18 -6.35 -1.93
N LEU A 27 2.02 -5.69 -1.98
CA LEU A 27 1.13 -5.55 -0.83
C LEU A 27 0.63 -6.91 -0.30
N LYS A 28 0.38 -7.89 -1.19
CA LYS A 28 0.00 -9.26 -0.76
C LYS A 28 1.10 -10.00 0.03
N LYS A 29 2.36 -9.57 -0.08
CA LYS A 29 3.49 -10.15 0.66
C LYS A 29 3.68 -9.50 2.04
N VAL A 30 3.02 -8.37 2.30
CA VAL A 30 3.11 -7.68 3.59
C VAL A 30 2.30 -8.45 4.62
N LEU A 31 2.97 -8.87 5.69
CA LEU A 31 2.32 -9.49 6.84
C LEU A 31 1.85 -8.39 7.80
N LEU A 32 0.62 -8.52 8.26
CA LEU A 32 0.02 -7.63 9.25
C LEU A 32 -0.55 -8.47 10.37
N ARG A 33 -0.29 -8.07 11.61
CA ARG A 33 -0.90 -8.64 12.81
C ARG A 33 -1.93 -7.66 13.33
N HIS A 34 -3.15 -8.13 13.55
CA HIS A 34 -4.26 -7.36 14.11
C HIS A 34 -4.71 -8.02 15.41
N GLU A 35 -4.77 -7.26 16.49
CA GLU A 35 -5.22 -7.77 17.80
C GLU A 35 -6.72 -8.05 17.85
N LYS A 36 -7.49 -7.40 16.99
CA LYS A 36 -8.94 -7.57 16.86
C LYS A 36 -9.26 -8.12 15.47
N ARG A 37 -10.39 -8.80 15.32
CA ARG A 37 -10.80 -9.42 14.06
C ARG A 37 -11.85 -8.55 13.36
N GLU A 38 -11.53 -7.28 13.19
CA GLU A 38 -12.37 -6.28 12.56
C GLU A 38 -11.76 -5.78 11.23
N ASP A 39 -12.63 -5.31 10.33
CA ASP A 39 -12.19 -4.70 9.09
C ASP A 39 -11.49 -3.37 9.38
N PHE A 40 -10.40 -3.11 8.65
CA PHE A 40 -9.64 -1.88 8.80
C PHE A 40 -9.32 -1.26 7.44
N ARG A 41 -9.00 0.02 7.47
CA ARG A 41 -8.44 0.75 6.34
C ARG A 41 -7.07 1.29 6.73
N ALA A 42 -6.08 1.07 5.88
CA ALA A 42 -4.75 1.64 6.01
C ALA A 42 -4.50 2.54 4.80
N VAL A 43 -3.67 3.58 4.99
CA VAL A 43 -3.35 4.58 3.97
C VAL A 43 -1.84 4.63 3.80
N ILE A 44 -1.38 4.76 2.57
CA ILE A 44 0.02 5.10 2.26
C ILE A 44 -0.03 6.47 1.61
N ASP A 45 0.54 7.46 2.28
CA ASP A 45 0.67 8.83 1.77
C ASP A 45 2.14 9.22 1.88
N VAL A 46 2.84 9.19 0.74
CA VAL A 46 4.28 9.40 0.66
C VAL A 46 4.60 10.29 -0.53
N ASN A 47 5.42 11.31 -0.29
CA ASN A 47 6.00 12.15 -1.33
C ASN A 47 7.51 12.21 -1.09
N LYS A 48 8.21 11.16 -1.53
CA LYS A 48 9.66 11.04 -1.40
C LYS A 48 10.24 10.30 -2.60
N ALA A 49 11.47 10.65 -2.96
CA ALA A 49 12.26 9.86 -3.90
C ALA A 49 12.79 8.59 -3.22
N GLY A 50 12.84 7.49 -3.96
CA GLY A 50 13.35 6.21 -3.48
C GLY A 50 12.26 5.21 -3.08
N PRO A 51 12.64 4.09 -2.44
CA PRO A 51 11.71 2.99 -2.19
C PRO A 51 10.67 3.34 -1.11
N VAL A 52 9.42 3.03 -1.40
CA VAL A 52 8.31 3.01 -0.44
C VAL A 52 8.29 1.63 0.21
N LYS A 53 8.35 1.59 1.55
CA LYS A 53 8.41 0.36 2.33
C LYS A 53 7.11 0.12 3.07
N ALA A 54 6.89 -1.11 3.53
CA ALA A 54 5.74 -1.43 4.36
C ALA A 54 5.67 -0.58 5.64
N SER A 55 6.81 -0.12 6.16
CA SER A 55 6.88 0.83 7.28
C SER A 55 6.24 2.20 7.01
N ASP A 56 6.03 2.55 5.74
CA ASP A 56 5.36 3.80 5.35
C ASP A 56 3.82 3.66 5.36
N ILE A 57 3.28 2.47 5.65
CA ILE A 57 1.85 2.25 5.79
C ILE A 57 1.36 2.86 7.11
N GLN A 58 0.42 3.79 7.03
CA GLN A 58 -0.28 4.34 8.18
C GLN A 58 -1.31 3.33 8.67
N LEU A 59 -0.95 2.61 9.73
CA LEU A 59 -1.79 1.59 10.35
C LEU A 59 -2.69 2.19 11.44
N PRO A 60 -3.97 1.80 11.50
CA PRO A 60 -4.83 2.15 12.62
C PRO A 60 -4.40 1.44 13.92
N ALA A 61 -4.91 1.92 15.05
CA ALA A 61 -4.58 1.38 16.36
C ALA A 61 -4.89 -0.13 16.46
N GLY A 62 -3.97 -0.91 17.03
CA GLY A 62 -4.11 -2.36 17.20
C GLY A 62 -3.57 -3.21 16.03
N LEU A 63 -2.98 -2.57 15.01
CA LEU A 63 -2.26 -3.26 13.94
C LEU A 63 -0.75 -3.04 14.03
N THR A 64 0.01 -4.08 13.71
CA THR A 64 1.47 -4.06 13.63
C THR A 64 1.98 -4.79 12.38
N LEU A 65 3.12 -4.35 11.85
CA LEU A 65 3.90 -5.03 10.80
C LEU A 65 4.75 -6.17 11.39
#